data_AF-A0AAX3S5X3-F1
#
_entry.id   AF-A0AAX3S5X3-F1
#
_cell.length_a   1.000
_cell.length_b   1.000
_cell.length_c   1.000
_cell.angle_alpha   90.00
_cell.angle_beta   90.00
_cell.angle_gamma   90.00
#
_symmetry.space_group_name_H-M   'P 1'
#
loop_
_entity.id
_entity.type
_entity.pdbx_description
1 polymer ?
#
loop_
_entity_poly.entity_id
_entity_poly.type
_entity_poly.pdbx_seq_one_letter_code
_entity_poly.pdbx_strand_id
1 'polypeptide(L)'
;MLDVIGTIYLKDAVIDDAGSIVTPAVPVAGYHVNSPHVLYAMDEYRIYPNLPKRVFNGSSTYHYRFGSEQEAKTLLHYDTSTGLFAPDTVRTPPVPESVTSRQGMEQLIRSGLDEQVDDAINGITDLVERKLARNWLDKASIWERNNPQLLAIGNALGLSQQDVDSLFIQAATL
;
A
#
# COMPACT_ATOMS: atom_id res chain seq x y z
N MET A 1 -9.51 11.85 -5.97
CA MET A 1 -10.41 11.49 -7.08
C MET A 1 -9.55 11.25 -8.32
N LEU A 2 -9.74 10.14 -9.03
CA LEU A 2 -9.03 9.87 -10.28
C LEU A 2 -9.55 10.76 -11.41
N ASP A 3 -8.67 11.16 -12.33
CA ASP A 3 -9.06 11.74 -13.62
C ASP A 3 -8.95 10.64 -14.68
N VAL A 4 -10.11 10.19 -15.14
CA VAL A 4 -10.25 9.10 -16.10
C VAL A 4 -10.17 9.71 -17.49
N ILE A 5 -9.09 9.43 -18.20
CA ILE A 5 -8.89 9.99 -19.54
C ILE A 5 -9.43 9.04 -20.61
N GLY A 6 -9.34 7.73 -20.38
CA GLY A 6 -9.76 6.71 -21.32
C GLY A 6 -8.79 6.56 -22.50
N THR A 7 -9.32 6.50 -23.72
CA THR A 7 -8.50 6.47 -24.94
C THR A 7 -8.06 7.88 -25.28
N ILE A 8 -6.75 8.11 -25.32
CA ILE A 8 -6.14 9.39 -25.71
C ILE A 8 -5.67 9.34 -27.16
N TYR A 9 -5.60 10.48 -27.83
CA TYR A 9 -5.21 10.59 -29.23
C TYR A 9 -3.97 11.48 -29.37
N LEU A 10 -3.00 11.07 -30.20
CA LEU A 10 -1.79 11.86 -30.49
C LEU A 10 -2.04 12.97 -31.51
N LYS A 11 -3.02 12.75 -32.38
CA LYS A 11 -3.46 13.67 -33.41
C LYS A 11 -4.97 13.60 -33.49
N ASP A 12 -5.59 14.77 -33.49
CA ASP A 12 -7.03 14.90 -33.70
C ASP A 12 -7.41 14.50 -35.12
N ALA A 13 -8.68 14.15 -35.31
CA ALA A 13 -9.20 13.92 -36.65
C ALA A 13 -9.20 15.21 -37.46
N VAL A 14 -8.87 15.13 -38.73
CA VAL A 14 -9.07 16.23 -39.69
C VAL A 14 -10.46 16.06 -40.30
N ILE A 15 -11.29 17.10 -40.20
CA ILE A 15 -12.66 17.13 -40.70
C ILE A 15 -12.73 18.18 -41.82
N ASP A 16 -13.39 17.86 -42.94
CA ASP A 16 -13.62 18.81 -44.03
C ASP A 16 -14.79 19.76 -43.74
N ASP A 17 -14.99 20.75 -44.62
CA ASP A 17 -16.08 21.75 -44.51
C ASP A 17 -17.48 21.11 -44.58
N ALA A 18 -17.59 19.87 -45.05
CA ALA A 18 -18.84 19.10 -45.10
C ALA A 18 -19.07 18.24 -43.85
N GLY A 19 -18.13 18.23 -42.89
CA GLY A 19 -18.20 17.45 -41.66
C GLY A 19 -17.71 16.00 -41.79
N SER A 20 -17.07 15.63 -42.90
CA SER A 20 -16.53 14.28 -43.13
C SER A 20 -15.11 14.14 -42.59
N ILE A 21 -14.80 12.99 -42.00
CA ILE A 21 -13.45 12.68 -41.49
C ILE A 21 -12.51 12.40 -42.67
N VAL A 22 -11.58 13.33 -42.91
CA VAL A 22 -10.55 13.23 -43.94
C VAL A 22 -9.35 12.43 -43.44
N THR A 23 -9.02 12.55 -42.16
CA THR A 23 -7.97 11.76 -41.51
C THR A 23 -8.45 11.36 -40.12
N PRO A 24 -8.50 10.07 -39.78
CA PRO A 24 -8.95 9.63 -38.48
C PRO A 24 -7.96 10.02 -37.38
N ALA A 25 -8.48 10.24 -36.18
CA ALA A 25 -7.65 10.45 -35.00
C ALA A 25 -6.78 9.21 -34.73
N VAL A 26 -5.56 9.41 -34.23
CA VAL A 26 -4.61 8.32 -33.96
C VAL A 26 -4.63 8.01 -32.46
N PRO A 27 -5.24 6.89 -32.02
CA PRO A 27 -5.31 6.55 -30.61
C PRO A 27 -3.95 6.08 -30.09
N VAL A 28 -3.65 6.43 -28.85
CA VAL A 28 -2.60 5.78 -28.05
C VAL A 28 -3.17 4.49 -27.51
N ALA A 29 -2.43 3.40 -27.70
CA ALA A 29 -2.83 2.09 -27.22
C ALA A 29 -3.02 2.08 -25.69
N GLY A 30 -4.08 1.43 -25.23
CA GLY A 30 -4.41 1.24 -23.82
C GLY A 30 -5.40 2.24 -23.25
N TYR A 31 -5.79 2.00 -22.00
CA TYR A 31 -6.70 2.84 -21.23
C TYR A 31 -5.91 3.66 -20.21
N HIS A 32 -6.12 4.97 -20.19
CA HIS A 32 -5.27 5.90 -19.46
C HIS A 32 -6.01 6.54 -18.28
N VAL A 33 -5.35 6.53 -17.12
CA VAL A 33 -5.86 7.11 -15.89
C VAL A 33 -4.78 7.97 -15.25
N ASN A 34 -5.20 9.14 -14.76
CA ASN A 34 -4.36 10.03 -13.99
C ASN A 34 -4.78 10.04 -12.52
N SER A 35 -3.79 10.16 -11.65
CA SER A 35 -4.00 10.31 -10.22
C SER A 35 -3.16 11.46 -9.66
N PRO A 36 -3.67 12.22 -8.67
CA PRO A 36 -2.87 13.17 -7.91
C PRO A 36 -1.93 12.48 -6.89
N HIS A 37 -2.05 11.16 -6.71
CA HIS A 37 -1.25 10.35 -5.78
C HIS A 37 -0.76 9.06 -6.43
N VAL A 38 0.24 8.42 -5.83
CA VAL A 38 0.63 7.05 -6.21
C VAL A 38 -0.52 6.09 -5.86
N LEU A 39 -0.85 5.17 -6.77
CA LEU A 39 -1.86 4.14 -6.55
C LEU A 39 -1.21 2.87 -6.02
N TYR A 40 -1.82 2.25 -5.02
CA TYR A 40 -1.29 1.04 -4.40
C TYR A 40 -1.25 -0.12 -5.40
N ALA A 41 -0.14 -0.87 -5.42
CA ALA A 41 0.09 -2.02 -6.29
C ALA A 41 -0.01 -1.72 -7.80
N MET A 42 0.11 -0.46 -8.22
CA MET A 42 -0.01 -0.06 -9.63
C MET A 42 1.31 0.40 -10.28
N ASP A 43 2.46 0.11 -9.65
CA ASP A 43 3.77 0.55 -10.15
C ASP A 43 4.08 -0.02 -11.55
N GLU A 44 3.63 -1.23 -11.86
CA GLU A 44 3.81 -1.86 -13.18
C GLU A 44 3.00 -1.17 -14.30
N TYR A 45 1.90 -0.50 -13.96
CA TYR A 45 1.07 0.25 -14.91
C TYR A 45 1.53 1.69 -15.07
N ARG A 46 2.50 2.14 -14.26
CA ARG A 46 3.00 3.51 -14.26
C ARG A 46 3.88 3.74 -15.48
N ILE A 47 3.58 4.80 -16.22
CA ILE A 47 4.29 5.14 -17.44
C ILE A 47 5.21 6.36 -17.24
N TYR A 48 6.34 6.40 -17.98
CA TYR A 48 7.31 7.50 -18.02
C TYR A 48 8.08 7.56 -19.35
N PRO A 49 8.31 8.77 -19.94
CA PRO A 49 7.55 10.00 -19.80
C PRO A 49 6.22 9.93 -20.59
N ASN A 50 5.19 10.62 -20.09
CA ASN A 50 3.80 10.37 -20.46
C ASN A 50 3.31 11.27 -21.60
N LEU A 51 2.72 10.66 -22.63
CA LEU A 51 2.11 11.34 -23.75
C LEU A 51 0.70 10.79 -23.99
N PRO A 52 -0.29 11.67 -24.25
CA PRO A 52 -0.39 13.09 -23.87
C PRO A 52 -0.53 13.34 -22.36
N LYS A 53 -0.10 14.54 -21.93
CA LYS A 53 -0.10 14.99 -20.52
C LYS A 53 -1.32 15.85 -20.23
N ARG A 54 -2.34 15.28 -19.59
CA ARG A 54 -3.25 16.09 -18.78
C ARG A 54 -2.66 16.17 -17.38
N VAL A 55 -2.36 17.37 -16.89
CA VAL A 55 -1.72 17.60 -15.58
C VAL A 55 -2.75 18.24 -14.66
N PHE A 56 -2.85 17.74 -13.42
CA PHE A 56 -3.66 18.38 -12.40
C PHE A 56 -3.04 19.74 -12.02
N ASN A 57 -3.83 20.80 -12.07
CA ASN A 57 -3.36 22.13 -11.73
C ASN A 57 -2.85 22.17 -10.26
N GLY A 58 -1.59 22.55 -10.07
CA GLY A 58 -0.98 22.69 -8.75
C GLY A 58 -0.68 21.37 -8.01
N SER A 59 -0.78 20.20 -8.65
CA SER A 59 -0.50 18.90 -8.01
C SER A 59 0.40 18.00 -8.86
N SER A 60 1.20 17.16 -8.19
CA SER A 60 1.90 16.05 -8.87
C SER A 60 0.90 15.17 -9.59
N THR A 61 1.17 14.84 -10.85
CA THR A 61 0.31 13.95 -11.64
C THR A 61 1.04 12.65 -11.94
N TYR A 62 0.39 11.55 -11.58
CA TYR A 62 0.84 10.19 -11.81
C TYR A 62 -0.01 9.61 -12.93
N HIS A 63 0.64 8.95 -13.90
CA HIS A 63 -0.03 8.46 -15.10
C HIS A 63 0.08 6.94 -15.17
N TYR A 64 -1.04 6.29 -15.46
CA TYR A 64 -1.16 4.84 -15.54
C TYR A 64 -1.76 4.44 -16.87
N ARG A 65 -1.26 3.33 -17.43
CA ARG A 65 -1.78 2.73 -18.66
C ARG A 65 -2.13 1.27 -18.41
N PHE A 66 -3.39 0.94 -18.67
CA PHE A 66 -3.93 -0.42 -18.65
C PHE A 66 -4.11 -0.93 -20.08
N GLY A 67 -4.12 -2.24 -20.27
CA GLY A 67 -4.41 -2.87 -21.56
C GLY A 67 -5.85 -2.65 -22.03
N SER A 68 -6.82 -2.47 -21.12
CA SER A 68 -8.22 -2.18 -21.46
C SER A 68 -8.96 -1.38 -20.38
N GLU A 69 -10.13 -0.82 -20.74
CA GLU A 69 -11.05 -0.21 -19.77
C GLU A 69 -11.51 -1.22 -18.71
N GLN A 70 -11.80 -2.46 -19.12
CA GLN A 70 -12.27 -3.49 -18.21
C GLN A 70 -11.21 -3.85 -17.16
N GLU A 71 -9.95 -3.96 -17.58
CA GLU A 71 -8.82 -4.17 -16.69
C GLU A 71 -8.66 -3.00 -15.71
N ALA A 72 -8.73 -1.77 -16.19
CA ALA A 72 -8.68 -0.59 -15.31
C ALA A 72 -9.83 -0.59 -14.29
N LYS A 73 -11.07 -0.92 -14.70
CA LYS A 73 -12.23 -1.02 -13.80
C LYS A 73 -12.04 -2.08 -12.73
N THR A 74 -11.48 -3.23 -13.10
CA THR A 74 -11.19 -4.31 -12.14
C THR A 74 -10.09 -3.89 -11.16
N LEU A 75 -8.96 -3.39 -11.64
CA LEU A 75 -7.79 -3.08 -10.79
C LEU A 75 -7.95 -1.83 -9.93
N LEU A 76 -8.76 -0.87 -10.37
CA LEU A 76 -8.98 0.41 -9.68
C LEU A 76 -10.32 0.44 -8.92
N HIS A 77 -10.94 -0.73 -8.73
CA HIS A 77 -12.18 -0.91 -7.97
C HIS A 77 -13.28 0.07 -8.41
N TYR A 78 -13.68 0.00 -9.68
CA TYR A 78 -14.78 0.82 -10.20
C TYR A 78 -16.10 0.42 -9.55
N ASP A 79 -16.75 1.38 -8.90
CA ASP A 79 -18.06 1.22 -8.31
C ASP A 79 -19.15 1.60 -9.32
N THR A 80 -19.92 0.61 -9.75
CA THR A 80 -21.01 0.80 -10.73
C THR A 80 -22.18 1.60 -10.18
N SER A 81 -22.32 1.70 -8.85
CA SER A 81 -23.41 2.46 -8.22
C SER A 81 -23.13 3.95 -8.19
N THR A 82 -21.87 4.34 -7.97
CA THR A 82 -21.43 5.74 -7.93
C THR A 82 -20.84 6.22 -9.25
N GLY A 83 -20.43 5.31 -10.13
CA GLY A 83 -19.73 5.64 -11.37
C GLY A 83 -18.30 6.14 -11.13
N LEU A 84 -17.73 5.84 -9.97
CA LEU A 84 -16.42 6.33 -9.54
C LEU A 84 -15.44 5.18 -9.32
N PHE A 85 -14.16 5.46 -9.58
CA PHE A 85 -13.09 4.57 -9.16
C PHE A 85 -12.75 4.80 -7.69
N ALA A 86 -12.59 3.72 -6.93
CA ALA A 86 -12.20 3.73 -5.53
C ALA A 86 -10.86 3.00 -5.32
N PRO A 87 -9.77 3.44 -5.97
CA PRO A 87 -8.50 2.78 -5.82
C PRO A 87 -7.93 3.04 -4.43
N ASP A 88 -7.19 2.07 -3.90
CA ASP A 88 -6.42 2.28 -2.69
C ASP A 88 -5.30 3.28 -2.98
N THR A 89 -5.43 4.49 -2.43
CA THR A 89 -4.46 5.59 -2.60
C THR A 89 -3.41 5.62 -1.49
N VAL A 90 -3.57 4.77 -0.48
CA VAL A 90 -2.62 4.58 0.61
C VAL A 90 -2.12 3.15 0.54
N ARG A 91 -0.85 3.00 0.18
CA ARG A 91 -0.12 1.76 0.36
C ARG A 91 0.06 1.55 1.85
N THR A 92 -0.76 0.73 2.50
CA THR A 92 -0.31 0.06 3.72
C THR A 92 0.79 -0.89 3.27
N PRO A 93 2.05 -0.74 3.73
CA PRO A 93 3.07 -1.72 3.43
C PRO A 93 2.53 -3.11 3.81
N PRO A 94 2.72 -4.16 2.99
CA PRO A 94 2.33 -5.50 3.40
C PRO A 94 2.99 -5.78 4.75
N VAL A 95 2.19 -6.16 5.74
CA VAL A 95 2.72 -6.43 7.09
C VAL A 95 3.69 -7.60 6.95
N PRO A 96 4.97 -7.43 7.32
CA PRO A 96 5.93 -8.53 7.27
C PRO A 96 5.46 -9.70 8.14
N GLU A 97 5.58 -10.93 7.64
CA GLU A 97 5.29 -12.13 8.44
C GLU A 97 6.33 -12.34 9.55
N SER A 98 7.53 -11.80 9.38
CA SER A 98 8.58 -11.84 10.39
C SER A 98 9.56 -10.66 10.29
N VAL A 99 10.25 -10.39 11.39
CA VAL A 99 11.39 -9.46 11.48
C VAL A 99 12.51 -10.11 12.28
N THR A 100 13.75 -9.64 12.14
CA THR A 100 14.82 -10.08 13.05
C THR A 100 14.56 -9.56 14.46
N SER A 101 15.00 -10.28 15.49
CA SER A 101 14.84 -9.82 16.88
C SER A 101 15.53 -8.48 17.13
N ARG A 102 16.64 -8.21 16.44
CA ARG A 102 17.30 -6.90 16.45
C ARG A 102 16.37 -5.78 15.96
N GLN A 103 15.71 -5.98 14.81
CA GLN A 103 14.75 -5.02 14.25
C GLN A 103 13.55 -4.81 15.18
N GLY A 104 13.00 -5.90 15.72
CA GLY A 104 11.87 -5.85 16.66
C GLY A 104 12.22 -5.10 17.94
N MET A 105 13.35 -5.43 18.58
CA MET A 105 13.82 -4.74 19.78
C MET A 105 14.12 -3.26 19.51
N GLU A 106 14.80 -2.94 18.41
CA GLU A 106 15.08 -1.54 18.06
C GLU A 106 13.78 -0.75 17.87
N GLN A 107 12.76 -1.35 17.25
CA GLN A 107 11.46 -0.71 17.07
C GLN A 107 10.73 -0.50 18.41
N LEU A 108 10.77 -1.47 19.34
CA LEU A 108 10.19 -1.29 20.68
C LEU A 108 10.83 -0.11 21.42
N ILE A 109 12.17 0.02 21.35
CA ILE A 109 12.91 1.16 21.92
C ILE A 109 12.47 2.47 21.26
N ARG A 110 12.38 2.52 19.93
CA ARG A 110 11.92 3.71 19.19
C ARG A 110 10.48 4.10 19.52
N SER A 111 9.64 3.12 19.88
CA SER A 111 8.26 3.33 20.32
C SER A 111 8.11 3.59 21.82
N GLY A 112 9.19 3.54 22.62
CA GLY A 112 9.15 3.69 24.08
C GLY A 112 8.39 2.58 24.80
N LEU A 113 8.33 1.39 24.19
CA LEU A 113 7.63 0.21 24.71
C LEU A 113 8.58 -0.80 25.35
N ASP A 114 9.89 -0.66 25.18
CA ASP A 114 10.89 -1.61 25.65
C ASP A 114 10.87 -1.81 27.17
N GLU A 115 10.75 -0.73 27.94
CA GLU A 115 10.62 -0.82 29.40
C GLU A 115 9.31 -1.51 29.83
N GLN A 116 8.23 -1.28 29.07
CA GLN A 116 6.92 -1.88 29.36
C GLN A 116 6.89 -3.38 29.07
N VAL A 117 7.75 -3.87 28.16
CA VAL A 117 7.82 -5.31 27.81
C VAL A 117 8.28 -6.12 29.02
N ASP A 118 9.24 -5.60 29.78
CA ASP A 118 9.72 -6.26 31.00
C ASP A 118 8.63 -6.34 32.07
N ASP A 119 7.87 -5.25 32.26
CA ASP A 119 6.74 -5.20 33.17
C ASP A 119 5.61 -6.13 32.72
N ALA A 120 5.31 -6.15 31.42
CA ALA A 120 4.31 -7.03 30.82
C ALA A 120 4.66 -8.51 31.03
N ILE A 121 5.91 -8.91 30.80
CA ILE A 121 6.37 -10.27 31.08
C ILE A 121 6.27 -10.58 32.57
N ASN A 122 6.72 -9.67 33.44
CA ASN A 122 6.68 -9.88 34.89
C ASN A 122 5.24 -9.98 35.43
N GLY A 123 4.27 -9.38 34.75
CA GLY A 123 2.84 -9.46 35.04
C GLY A 123 2.16 -10.79 34.68
N ILE A 124 2.79 -11.67 33.89
CA ILE A 124 2.23 -12.98 33.53
C ILE A 124 2.12 -13.87 34.78
N THR A 125 0.90 -14.22 35.20
CA THR A 125 0.64 -14.97 36.46
C THR A 125 1.24 -16.37 36.45
N ASP A 126 1.11 -17.11 35.34
CA ASP A 126 1.67 -18.46 35.23
C ASP A 126 3.20 -18.41 35.13
N LEU A 127 3.88 -19.11 36.04
CA LEU A 127 5.33 -19.09 36.14
C LEU A 127 6.03 -19.72 34.92
N VAL A 128 5.42 -20.75 34.33
CA VAL A 128 5.98 -21.43 33.17
C VAL A 128 5.82 -20.54 31.94
N GLU A 129 4.64 -19.97 31.72
CA GLU A 129 4.40 -19.03 30.61
C GLU A 129 5.33 -17.82 30.68
N ARG A 130 5.50 -17.24 31.87
CA ARG A 130 6.44 -16.14 32.09
C ARG A 130 7.87 -16.50 31.66
N LYS A 131 8.35 -17.68 32.05
CA LYS A 131 9.70 -18.16 31.70
C LYS A 131 9.84 -18.42 30.21
N LEU A 132 8.80 -18.96 29.57
CA LEU A 132 8.77 -19.20 28.13
C LEU A 132 8.78 -17.88 27.34
N ALA A 133 7.98 -16.90 27.73
CA ALA A 133 7.95 -15.58 27.11
C ALA A 133 9.31 -14.87 27.20
N ARG A 134 9.93 -14.87 28.40
CA ARG A 134 11.27 -14.33 28.62
C ARG A 134 12.32 -15.03 27.76
N ASN A 135 12.34 -16.37 27.77
CA ASN A 135 13.28 -17.14 26.96
C ASN A 135 13.08 -16.89 25.45
N TRP A 136 11.83 -16.77 24.98
CA TRP A 136 11.55 -16.45 23.59
C TRP A 136 12.06 -15.05 23.23
N LEU A 137 11.74 -14.03 24.01
CA LEU A 137 12.21 -12.66 23.78
C LEU A 137 13.74 -12.60 23.68
N ASP A 138 14.43 -13.27 24.62
CA ASP A 138 15.90 -13.22 24.74
C ASP A 138 16.64 -14.06 23.69
N LYS A 139 16.03 -15.17 23.22
CA LYS A 139 16.73 -16.19 22.41
C LYS A 139 16.23 -16.31 20.98
N ALA A 140 15.05 -15.80 20.65
CA ALA A 140 14.58 -15.82 19.27
C ALA A 140 15.48 -14.94 18.40
N SER A 141 15.94 -15.49 17.27
CA SER A 141 16.66 -14.72 16.23
C SER A 141 15.70 -14.01 15.28
N ILE A 142 14.49 -14.56 15.14
CA ILE A 142 13.43 -14.08 14.26
C ILE A 142 12.15 -14.01 15.09
N TRP A 143 11.42 -12.91 14.95
CA TRP A 143 10.10 -12.73 15.52
C TRP A 143 9.07 -12.90 14.42
N GLU A 144 8.21 -13.91 14.57
CA GLU A 144 7.12 -14.20 13.66
C GLU A 144 5.85 -13.52 14.18
N ARG A 145 5.11 -12.85 13.29
CA ARG A 145 3.93 -12.05 13.63
C ARG A 145 2.84 -12.86 14.32
N ASN A 146 2.70 -14.13 13.95
CA ASN A 146 1.71 -15.05 14.49
C ASN A 146 2.27 -15.94 15.64
N ASN A 147 3.46 -15.64 16.16
CA ASN A 147 4.04 -16.43 17.24
C ASN A 147 3.21 -16.25 18.53
N PRO A 148 2.79 -17.35 19.20
CA PRO A 148 1.98 -17.26 20.41
C PRO A 148 2.61 -16.45 21.55
N GLN A 149 3.96 -16.48 21.69
CA GLN A 149 4.66 -15.73 22.74
C GLN A 149 4.66 -14.22 22.43
N LEU A 150 4.89 -13.84 21.17
CA LEU A 150 4.77 -12.44 20.74
C LEU A 150 3.35 -11.91 20.99
N LEU A 151 2.33 -12.67 20.62
CA LEU A 151 0.93 -12.28 20.80
C LEU A 151 0.58 -12.15 22.30
N ALA A 152 1.09 -13.03 23.16
CA ALA A 152 0.91 -12.93 24.60
C ALA A 152 1.53 -11.65 25.17
N ILE A 153 2.76 -11.29 24.74
CA ILE A 153 3.43 -10.05 25.13
C ILE A 153 2.65 -8.83 24.62
N GLY A 154 2.23 -8.82 23.36
CA GLY A 154 1.44 -7.73 22.77
C GLY A 154 0.14 -7.48 23.52
N ASN A 155 -0.59 -8.55 23.88
CA ASN A 155 -1.81 -8.45 24.68
C ASN A 155 -1.53 -7.90 26.09
N ALA A 156 -0.44 -8.34 26.73
CA ALA A 156 -0.04 -7.85 28.05
C ALA A 156 0.37 -6.35 28.03
N LEU A 157 0.83 -5.85 26.88
CA LEU A 157 1.09 -4.43 26.62
C LEU A 157 -0.16 -3.63 26.24
N GLY A 158 -1.32 -4.28 26.09
CA GLY A 158 -2.56 -3.63 25.65
C GLY A 158 -2.56 -3.23 24.17
N LEU A 159 -1.69 -3.82 23.35
CA LEU A 159 -1.61 -3.54 21.91
C LEU A 159 -2.72 -4.28 21.16
N SER A 160 -3.37 -3.58 20.23
CA SER A 160 -4.27 -4.20 19.27
C SER A 160 -3.49 -4.94 18.18
N GLN A 161 -4.17 -5.79 17.40
CA GLN A 161 -3.54 -6.42 16.23
C GLN A 161 -3.02 -5.37 15.21
N GLN A 162 -3.71 -4.24 15.07
CA GLN A 162 -3.25 -3.15 14.20
C GLN A 162 -1.97 -2.47 14.71
N ASP A 163 -1.79 -2.37 16.03
CA ASP A 163 -0.58 -1.81 16.61
C ASP A 163 0.61 -2.73 16.39
N VAL A 164 0.40 -4.04 16.59
CA VAL A 164 1.42 -5.07 16.29
C VAL A 164 1.82 -5.02 14.81
N ASP A 165 0.85 -4.92 13.90
CA ASP A 165 1.11 -4.80 12.47
C ASP A 165 1.93 -3.55 12.13
N SER A 166 1.58 -2.43 12.77
CA SER A 166 2.28 -1.15 12.58
C SER A 166 3.72 -1.22 13.08
N LEU A 167 3.99 -1.92 14.19
CA LEU A 167 5.34 -2.17 14.69
C LEU A 167 6.14 -3.05 13.73
N PHE A 168 5.54 -4.10 13.17
CA PHE A 168 6.22 -4.98 12.19
C PHE A 168 6.59 -4.23 10.91
N ILE A 169 5.68 -3.40 10.39
CA ILE A 169 5.94 -2.55 9.23
C ILE A 169 7.13 -1.62 9.48
N GLN A 170 7.18 -0.98 10.65
CA GLN A 170 8.27 -0.05 10.98
C GLN A 170 9.59 -0.79 11.23
N ALA A 171 9.56 -1.90 11.97
CA ALA A 171 10.74 -2.72 12.28
C ALA A 171 11.42 -3.26 11.02
N ALA A 172 10.67 -3.62 9.98
CA ALA A 172 11.25 -4.11 8.72
C ALA A 172 12.03 -3.03 7.93
N THR A 173 11.95 -1.76 8.31
CA THR A 173 12.74 -0.68 7.71
C THR A 173 14.12 -0.47 8.36
N LEU A 174 14.39 -1.16 9.47
CA LEU A 174 15.60 -1.01 10.29
C LEU A 174 16.66 -2.06 9.95
#